data_AF-A0A9D1JV70-F1
#
_entry.id   AF-A0A9D1JV70-F1
#
_cell.length_a   1.000
_cell.length_b   1.000
_cell.length_c   1.000
_cell.angle_alpha   90.00
_cell.angle_beta   90.00
_cell.angle_gamma   90.00
#
_symmetry.space_group_name_H-M   'P 1'
#
loop_
_entity.id
_entity.type
_entity.pdbx_description
1 polymer ?
#
loop_
_entity_poly.entity_id
_entity_poly.type
_entity_poly.pdbx_seq_one_letter_code
_entity_poly.pdbx_strand_id
1 'polypeptide(L)'
;MCAIFGFTRRTVSRALAVEGFMRTLSRGPDMSRFTECGPGWLGFHRLAIMGLNANGMQPFTLDGDMCVCNGELYGFRPLKTELVGMGYRFRSGSDCEILLPMYREHGTGMFAMLDAEFACIIYDSRKKSFVAARDPLGIRPLYYGELTAGGMAFASEPKNLVGFCREIRPFPPGHYWDGEFHRYADLTAVSEYSGDGEEEAAEHIRELLIQAVDKRLDSDAPLGFLLSGGLDSSLVCSIAARLLQRPIRTFAIGMDTDPIDLKYARRCAEFLGSEHTEVTMTREDVLAAL
;
A
#
# COMPACT_ATOMS: atom_id res chain seq x y z
N MET A 1 8.22 1.26 -2.18
CA MET A 1 6.77 1.45 -1.95
C MET A 1 6.46 2.92 -2.10
N CYS A 2 5.33 3.36 -2.64
CA CYS A 2 5.05 4.79 -2.76
C CYS A 2 5.01 5.54 -1.40
N ALA A 3 5.00 6.87 -1.46
CA ALA A 3 4.72 7.73 -0.32
C ALA A 3 3.67 8.78 -0.68
N ILE A 4 2.71 8.98 0.23
CA ILE A 4 1.70 10.04 0.14
C ILE A 4 1.92 11.10 1.21
N PHE A 5 1.55 12.33 0.89
CA PHE A 5 1.63 13.47 1.78
C PHE A 5 0.48 14.43 1.46
N GLY A 6 -0.17 15.01 2.47
CA GLY A 6 -1.24 15.96 2.21
C GLY A 6 -1.58 16.84 3.39
N PHE A 7 -1.78 18.13 3.12
CA PHE A 7 -2.24 19.11 4.08
C PHE A 7 -3.62 19.60 3.65
N THR A 8 -4.56 19.66 4.57
CA THR A 8 -5.92 20.16 4.29
C THR A 8 -5.97 21.68 4.14
N ARG A 9 -4.96 22.40 4.64
CA ARG A 9 -4.82 23.86 4.53
C ARG A 9 -3.39 24.25 4.19
N ARG A 10 -3.22 25.33 3.42
CA ARG A 10 -1.91 25.94 3.12
C ARG A 10 -1.46 26.94 4.19
N THR A 11 -1.49 26.52 5.46
CA THR A 11 -1.07 27.35 6.60
C THR A 11 0.44 27.30 6.85
N VAL A 12 1.14 26.34 6.23
CA VAL A 12 2.60 26.24 6.18
C VAL A 12 3.09 26.73 4.81
N SER A 13 4.25 27.38 4.77
CA SER A 13 4.85 27.83 3.52
C SER A 13 5.15 26.65 2.58
N ARG A 14 5.03 26.89 1.27
CA ARG A 14 5.33 25.88 0.24
C ARG A 14 6.71 25.26 0.43
N ALA A 15 7.72 26.09 0.70
CA ALA A 15 9.10 25.64 0.83
C ALA A 15 9.26 24.63 1.98
N LEU A 16 8.68 24.93 3.15
CA LEU A 16 8.73 24.04 4.31
C LEU A 16 7.91 22.76 4.06
N ALA A 17 6.72 22.86 3.47
CA ALA A 17 5.91 21.68 3.15
C ALA A 17 6.62 20.73 2.16
N VAL A 18 7.34 21.28 1.16
CA VAL A 18 8.17 20.50 0.24
C VAL A 18 9.32 19.81 0.98
N GLU A 19 9.98 20.49 1.91
CA GLU A 19 11.04 19.87 2.72
C GLU A 19 10.52 18.63 3.46
N GLY A 20 9.36 18.75 4.12
CA GLY A 20 8.69 17.63 4.78
C GLY A 20 8.35 16.49 3.84
N PHE A 21 7.80 16.81 2.66
CA PHE A 21 7.48 15.84 1.61
C PHE A 21 8.72 15.05 1.17
N MET A 22 9.84 15.72 0.89
CA MET A 22 11.06 15.10 0.36
C MET A 22 11.76 14.11 1.32
N ARG A 23 11.42 14.10 2.61
CA ARG A 23 11.98 13.16 3.61
C ARG A 23 11.64 11.68 3.34
N THR A 24 10.73 11.42 2.41
CA THR A 24 10.33 10.07 1.98
C THR A 24 10.59 9.81 0.50
N LEU A 25 11.46 10.59 -0.16
CA LEU A 25 11.82 10.34 -1.57
C LEU A 25 12.28 8.90 -1.81
N SER A 26 13.03 8.31 -0.86
CA SER A 26 13.55 6.95 -0.94
C SER A 26 12.48 5.86 -1.08
N ARG A 27 11.24 6.12 -0.65
CA ARG A 27 10.13 5.20 -0.78
C ARG A 27 9.72 5.05 -2.25
N GLY A 28 9.54 6.20 -2.93
CA GLY A 28 9.10 6.29 -4.33
C GLY A 28 10.09 7.08 -5.19
N PRO A 29 11.21 6.47 -5.58
CA PRO A 29 12.31 7.16 -6.24
C PRO A 29 12.05 7.51 -7.71
N ASP A 30 11.05 6.91 -8.36
CA ASP A 30 10.89 7.00 -9.82
C ASP A 30 10.39 8.38 -10.26
N MET A 31 9.40 8.93 -9.54
CA MET A 31 8.77 10.20 -9.88
C MET A 31 8.23 10.88 -8.62
N SER A 32 8.23 12.21 -8.62
CA SER A 32 7.70 13.02 -7.52
C SER A 32 6.80 14.15 -8.04
N ARG A 33 5.66 14.37 -7.38
CA ARG A 33 4.77 15.49 -7.68
C ARG A 33 4.22 16.06 -6.39
N PHE A 34 4.31 17.39 -6.27
CA PHE A 34 3.72 18.13 -5.16
C PHE A 34 2.93 19.30 -5.73
N THR A 35 1.62 19.31 -5.46
CA THR A 35 0.67 20.21 -6.13
C THR A 35 -0.33 20.79 -5.17
N GLU A 36 -0.89 21.94 -5.55
CA GLU A 36 -2.00 22.54 -4.84
C GLU A 36 -3.27 21.70 -5.05
N CYS A 37 -4.08 21.61 -4.00
CA CYS A 37 -5.29 20.82 -3.98
C CYS A 37 -6.37 21.58 -3.19
N GLY A 38 -7.15 22.40 -3.89
CA GLY A 38 -8.12 23.30 -3.25
C GLY A 38 -7.50 24.19 -2.17
N PRO A 39 -7.96 24.11 -0.90
CA PRO A 39 -7.39 24.90 0.19
C PRO A 39 -6.06 24.35 0.72
N GLY A 40 -5.58 23.21 0.22
CA GLY A 40 -4.45 22.44 0.74
C GLY A 40 -3.41 22.02 -0.29
N TRP A 41 -2.69 20.94 0.02
CA TRP A 41 -1.62 20.35 -0.79
C TRP A 41 -1.77 18.84 -0.89
N LEU A 42 -1.37 18.25 -2.01
CA LEU A 42 -1.11 16.82 -2.15
C LEU A 42 0.28 16.56 -2.73
N GLY A 43 0.97 15.57 -2.17
CA GLY A 43 2.30 15.11 -2.56
C GLY A 43 2.31 13.61 -2.78
N PHE A 44 3.03 13.18 -3.81
CA PHE A 44 3.21 11.77 -4.15
C PHE A 44 4.64 11.48 -4.61
N HIS A 45 5.28 10.52 -3.96
CA HIS A 45 6.49 9.86 -4.42
C HIS A 45 6.12 8.48 -4.95
N ARG A 46 6.50 8.20 -6.19
CA ARG A 46 6.07 7.01 -6.92
C ARG A 46 7.17 5.96 -7.00
N LEU A 47 6.81 4.74 -6.63
CA LEU A 47 7.45 3.52 -7.14
C LEU A 47 6.47 2.89 -8.13
N ALA A 48 6.85 2.76 -9.40
CA ALA A 48 5.97 2.29 -10.46
C ALA A 48 5.90 0.76 -10.46
N ILE A 49 4.82 0.20 -9.90
CA ILE A 49 4.52 -1.24 -9.90
C ILE A 49 3.42 -1.56 -10.91
N MET A 50 2.25 -0.93 -10.77
CA MET A 50 1.14 -1.03 -11.73
C MET A 50 1.11 0.18 -12.67
N GLY A 51 1.05 -0.09 -13.98
CA GLY A 51 1.07 0.93 -15.03
C GLY A 51 2.38 1.70 -15.09
N LEU A 52 3.46 1.08 -15.56
CA LEU A 52 4.85 1.57 -15.46
C LEU A 52 5.14 2.94 -16.09
N ASN A 53 4.26 3.44 -16.98
CA ASN A 53 4.45 4.73 -17.64
C ASN A 53 4.07 5.92 -16.74
N ALA A 54 4.46 7.13 -17.16
CA ALA A 54 4.20 8.37 -16.42
C ALA A 54 2.71 8.70 -16.21
N ASN A 55 1.78 8.06 -16.94
CA ASN A 55 0.35 8.34 -16.77
C ASN A 55 -0.19 7.81 -15.45
N GLY A 56 0.45 6.81 -14.84
CA GLY A 56 0.11 6.36 -13.47
C GLY A 56 0.63 7.29 -12.37
N MET A 57 1.19 8.46 -12.71
CA MET A 57 1.67 9.43 -11.74
C MET A 57 0.52 10.21 -11.09
N GLN A 58 0.55 10.26 -9.77
CA GLN A 58 -0.50 10.86 -8.95
C GLN A 58 -0.13 12.31 -8.55
N PRO A 59 -1.08 13.17 -8.11
CA PRO A 59 -2.51 12.87 -7.89
C PRO A 59 -3.27 12.49 -9.17
N PHE A 60 -4.17 11.51 -9.08
CA PHE A 60 -5.22 11.30 -10.08
C PHE A 60 -6.25 12.42 -9.99
N THR A 61 -6.97 12.69 -11.09
CA THR A 61 -7.96 13.77 -11.15
C THR A 61 -9.25 13.36 -11.85
N LEU A 62 -10.40 13.76 -11.30
CA LEU A 62 -11.73 13.52 -11.90
C LEU A 62 -12.67 14.69 -11.59
N ASP A 63 -13.03 15.48 -12.62
CA ASP A 63 -13.92 16.65 -12.50
C ASP A 63 -13.56 17.64 -11.36
N GLY A 64 -12.26 17.82 -11.09
CA GLY A 64 -11.75 18.67 -10.01
C GLY A 64 -11.40 17.92 -8.73
N ASP A 65 -11.92 16.71 -8.51
CA ASP A 65 -11.52 15.84 -7.41
C ASP A 65 -10.08 15.34 -7.64
N MET A 66 -9.34 15.13 -6.56
CA MET A 66 -7.95 14.67 -6.63
C MET A 66 -7.69 13.52 -5.65
N CYS A 67 -6.86 12.54 -6.02
CA CYS A 67 -6.51 11.43 -5.13
C CYS A 67 -5.03 11.07 -5.21
N VAL A 68 -4.41 10.86 -4.04
CA VAL A 68 -3.14 10.14 -3.90
C VAL A 68 -3.37 8.87 -3.08
N CYS A 69 -2.73 7.77 -3.48
CA CYS A 69 -2.82 6.46 -2.85
C CYS A 69 -1.46 5.76 -2.91
N ASN A 70 -0.99 5.31 -1.75
CA ASN A 70 0.05 4.31 -1.61
C ASN A 70 -0.63 2.99 -1.29
N GLY A 71 -0.81 2.14 -2.30
CA GLY A 71 -1.53 0.88 -2.16
C GLY A 71 -1.47 0.01 -3.40
N GLU A 72 -2.06 -1.18 -3.29
CA GLU A 72 -2.31 -2.13 -4.35
C GLU A 72 -3.76 -2.60 -4.19
N LEU A 73 -4.60 -2.34 -5.21
CA LEU A 73 -6.00 -2.76 -5.24
C LEU A 73 -6.11 -4.08 -5.99
N TYR A 74 -6.28 -5.17 -5.23
CA TYR A 74 -6.36 -6.52 -5.78
C TYR A 74 -7.65 -6.70 -6.59
N GLY A 75 -7.57 -7.40 -7.71
CA GLY A 75 -8.76 -7.66 -8.54
C GLY A 75 -9.40 -6.40 -9.13
N PHE A 76 -8.66 -5.30 -9.29
CA PHE A 76 -9.22 -4.05 -9.82
C PHE A 76 -9.68 -4.12 -11.29
N ARG A 77 -9.22 -5.11 -12.07
CA ARG A 77 -9.48 -5.16 -13.52
C ARG A 77 -10.97 -5.37 -13.88
N PRO A 78 -11.70 -6.33 -13.28
CA PRO A 78 -13.15 -6.40 -13.40
C PRO A 78 -13.85 -5.10 -13.00
N LEU A 79 -13.51 -4.53 -11.85
CA LEU A 79 -14.11 -3.29 -11.35
C LEU A 79 -13.86 -2.10 -12.29
N LYS A 80 -12.65 -1.99 -12.86
CA LYS A 80 -12.33 -1.00 -13.89
C LYS A 80 -13.21 -1.18 -15.13
N THR A 81 -13.50 -2.42 -15.52
CA THR A 81 -14.36 -2.73 -16.68
C THR A 81 -15.80 -2.29 -16.42
N GLU A 82 -16.33 -2.55 -15.22
CA GLU A 82 -17.65 -2.07 -14.80
C GLU A 82 -17.74 -0.54 -14.83
N LEU A 83 -16.75 0.14 -14.26
CA LEU A 83 -16.67 1.61 -14.26
C LEU A 83 -16.58 2.19 -15.67
N VAL A 84 -15.86 1.53 -16.60
CA VAL A 84 -15.87 1.92 -18.02
C VAL A 84 -17.27 1.77 -18.62
N GLY A 85 -18.00 0.71 -18.29
CA GLY A 85 -19.40 0.51 -18.69
C GLY A 85 -20.35 1.60 -18.17
N MET A 86 -20.03 2.20 -17.01
CA MET A 86 -20.74 3.35 -16.44
C MET A 86 -20.33 4.70 -17.07
N GLY A 87 -19.36 4.70 -17.99
CA GLY A 87 -18.92 5.88 -18.73
C GLY A 87 -17.63 6.54 -18.23
N TYR A 88 -16.96 5.98 -17.22
CA TYR A 88 -15.68 6.50 -16.75
C TYR A 88 -14.56 6.23 -17.76
N ARG A 89 -13.62 7.18 -17.86
CA ARG A 89 -12.44 7.08 -18.74
C ARG A 89 -11.17 7.09 -17.90
N PHE A 90 -10.31 6.12 -18.15
CA PHE A 90 -9.02 5.95 -17.48
C PHE A 90 -7.88 6.33 -18.41
N ARG A 91 -6.81 6.91 -17.87
CA ARG A 91 -5.64 7.38 -18.63
C ARG A 91 -4.38 6.58 -18.29
N SER A 92 -4.42 5.77 -17.24
CA SER A 92 -3.30 4.97 -16.77
C SER A 92 -3.65 3.48 -16.63
N GLY A 93 -2.59 2.68 -16.47
CA GLY A 93 -2.70 1.27 -16.07
C GLY A 93 -2.71 1.07 -14.56
N SER A 94 -2.62 2.14 -13.74
CA SER A 94 -2.62 2.00 -12.29
C SER A 94 -3.99 1.53 -11.80
N ASP A 95 -3.93 0.56 -10.92
CA ASP A 95 -4.99 0.06 -10.06
C ASP A 95 -5.66 1.17 -9.24
N CYS A 96 -4.87 2.07 -8.66
CA CYS A 96 -5.34 3.16 -7.80
C CYS A 96 -6.16 4.25 -8.54
N GLU A 97 -6.17 4.29 -9.88
CA GLU A 97 -6.95 5.28 -10.64
C GLU A 97 -8.47 5.07 -10.47
N ILE A 98 -8.91 3.86 -10.09
CA ILE A 98 -10.32 3.55 -9.84
C ILE A 98 -10.89 4.25 -8.60
N LEU A 99 -10.04 4.74 -7.70
CA LEU A 99 -10.49 5.31 -6.40
C LEU A 99 -11.40 6.52 -6.58
N LEU A 100 -11.14 7.40 -7.55
CA LEU A 100 -11.99 8.57 -7.78
C LEU A 100 -13.37 8.20 -8.36
N PRO A 101 -13.47 7.35 -9.40
CA PRO A 101 -14.75 6.79 -9.82
C PRO A 101 -15.50 6.06 -8.70
N MET A 102 -14.82 5.23 -7.92
CA MET A 102 -15.43 4.52 -6.78
C MET A 102 -15.97 5.49 -5.73
N TYR A 103 -15.23 6.55 -5.41
CA TYR A 103 -15.67 7.57 -4.48
C TYR A 103 -16.88 8.34 -5.02
N ARG A 104 -16.94 8.58 -6.33
CA ARG A 104 -18.07 9.25 -6.97
C ARG A 104 -19.36 8.43 -6.89
N GLU A 105 -19.27 7.11 -7.06
CA GLU A 105 -20.43 6.20 -7.05
C GLU A 105 -20.87 5.82 -5.63
N HIS A 106 -19.91 5.56 -4.74
CA HIS A 106 -20.17 4.93 -3.43
C HIS A 106 -19.80 5.81 -2.23
N GLY A 107 -19.22 6.99 -2.44
CA GLY A 107 -18.73 7.85 -1.37
C GLY A 107 -17.68 7.13 -0.51
N THR A 108 -17.71 7.38 0.80
CA THR A 108 -16.82 6.70 1.77
C THR A 108 -17.20 5.23 2.00
N GLY A 109 -18.38 4.78 1.54
CA GLY A 109 -18.77 3.38 1.56
C GLY A 109 -17.86 2.49 0.70
N MET A 110 -17.16 3.07 -0.28
CA MET A 110 -16.22 2.34 -1.13
C MET A 110 -15.13 1.63 -0.34
N PHE A 111 -14.69 2.16 0.81
CA PHE A 111 -13.54 1.61 1.54
C PHE A 111 -13.80 0.19 2.05
N ALA A 112 -15.05 -0.13 2.39
CA ALA A 112 -15.46 -1.48 2.79
C ALA A 112 -15.57 -2.46 1.61
N MET A 113 -15.62 -1.95 0.38
CA MET A 113 -15.74 -2.76 -0.85
C MET A 113 -14.38 -3.14 -1.44
N LEU A 114 -13.29 -2.49 -1.03
CA LEU A 114 -11.96 -2.71 -1.60
C LEU A 114 -11.27 -3.91 -0.96
N ASP A 115 -10.96 -4.94 -1.77
CA ASP A 115 -9.94 -5.94 -1.44
C ASP A 115 -8.56 -5.35 -1.80
N ALA A 116 -7.96 -4.64 -0.85
CA ALA A 116 -6.76 -3.85 -1.12
C ALA A 116 -5.93 -3.63 0.14
N GLU A 117 -4.64 -3.37 -0.05
CA GLU A 117 -3.82 -2.68 0.93
C GLU A 117 -3.60 -1.25 0.46
N PHE A 118 -3.88 -0.24 1.29
CA PHE A 118 -3.87 1.15 0.85
C PHE A 118 -3.79 2.14 2.01
N ALA A 119 -3.16 3.26 1.71
CA ALA A 119 -3.35 4.52 2.40
C ALA A 119 -3.63 5.57 1.33
N CYS A 120 -4.72 6.32 1.44
CA CYS A 120 -5.07 7.33 0.44
C CYS A 120 -5.55 8.66 1.06
N ILE A 121 -5.41 9.73 0.28
CA ILE A 121 -5.99 11.04 0.56
C ILE A 121 -6.75 11.49 -0.70
N ILE A 122 -8.02 11.82 -0.53
CA ILE A 122 -8.93 12.32 -1.55
C ILE A 122 -9.29 13.77 -1.21
N TYR A 123 -9.30 14.62 -2.22
CA TYR A 123 -9.92 15.93 -2.16
C TYR A 123 -11.22 15.90 -2.95
N ASP A 124 -12.32 16.18 -2.27
CA ASP A 124 -13.65 16.36 -2.86
C ASP A 124 -13.81 17.84 -3.20
N SER A 125 -13.79 18.16 -4.49
CA SER A 125 -13.87 19.53 -5.01
C SER A 125 -15.25 20.15 -4.82
N ARG A 126 -16.31 19.33 -4.78
CA ARG A 126 -17.70 19.79 -4.62
C ARG A 126 -17.95 20.22 -3.17
N LYS A 127 -17.47 19.42 -2.21
CA LYS A 127 -17.54 19.71 -0.77
C LYS A 127 -16.42 20.64 -0.30
N LYS A 128 -15.36 20.81 -1.11
CA LYS A 128 -14.13 21.53 -0.77
C LYS A 128 -13.48 20.98 0.51
N SER A 129 -13.55 19.66 0.70
CA SER A 129 -13.05 18.95 1.88
C SER A 129 -12.12 17.81 1.49
N PHE A 130 -11.49 17.19 2.48
CA PHE A 130 -10.58 16.07 2.29
C PHE A 130 -11.11 14.84 2.99
N VAL A 131 -10.81 13.68 2.41
CA VAL A 131 -10.96 12.37 3.04
C VAL A 131 -9.59 11.71 3.09
N ALA A 132 -9.23 11.07 4.20
CA ALA A 132 -8.05 10.20 4.29
C ALA A 132 -8.49 8.82 4.79
N ALA A 133 -7.89 7.75 4.31
CA ALA A 133 -8.28 6.40 4.71
C ALA A 133 -7.09 5.43 4.69
N ARG A 134 -7.19 4.38 5.51
CA ARG A 134 -6.18 3.34 5.66
C ARG A 134 -6.84 1.97 5.68
N ASP A 135 -6.19 1.00 5.03
CA ASP A 135 -6.68 -0.37 4.89
C ASP A 135 -6.97 -1.08 6.23
N PRO A 136 -7.79 -2.15 6.22
CA PRO A 136 -8.31 -2.78 7.44
C PRO A 136 -7.24 -3.27 8.42
N LEU A 137 -6.09 -3.72 7.94
CA LEU A 137 -4.98 -4.24 8.77
C LEU A 137 -3.89 -3.19 9.02
N GLY A 138 -3.93 -2.07 8.31
CA GLY A 138 -2.90 -1.04 8.36
C GLY A 138 -1.60 -1.47 7.69
N ILE A 139 -1.67 -2.31 6.65
CA ILE A 139 -0.51 -2.79 5.90
C ILE A 139 0.27 -1.62 5.31
N ARG A 140 -0.44 -0.67 4.67
CA ARG A 140 0.18 0.56 4.17
C ARG A 140 0.22 1.60 5.30
N PRO A 141 1.39 2.19 5.60
CA PRO A 141 1.51 3.13 6.70
C PRO A 141 0.87 4.47 6.36
N LEU A 142 0.19 5.06 7.34
CA LEU A 142 -0.37 6.39 7.31
C LEU A 142 -0.32 6.99 8.72
N TYR A 143 0.06 8.25 8.81
CA TYR A 143 0.14 9.04 10.03
C TYR A 143 -0.60 10.35 9.81
N TYR A 144 -1.06 10.95 10.90
CA TYR A 144 -1.74 12.23 10.87
C TYR A 144 -1.35 13.12 12.04
N GLY A 145 -1.63 14.42 11.91
CA GLY A 145 -1.44 15.39 12.98
C GLY A 145 -2.07 16.73 12.64
N GLU A 146 -2.47 17.48 13.67
CA GLU A 146 -2.95 18.84 13.50
C GLU A 146 -1.78 19.79 13.25
N LEU A 147 -1.88 20.58 12.18
CA LEU A 147 -0.94 21.65 11.88
C LEU A 147 -0.97 22.71 12.98
N THR A 148 0.19 23.24 13.36
CA THR A 148 0.32 24.27 14.41
C THR A 148 -0.52 25.52 14.14
N ALA A 149 -0.71 25.88 12.86
CA ALA A 149 -1.50 27.01 12.38
C ALA A 149 -2.92 26.61 11.91
N GLY A 150 -3.38 25.40 12.24
CA GLY A 150 -4.70 24.88 11.93
C GLY A 150 -4.78 24.12 10.60
N GLY A 151 -5.70 23.15 10.58
CA GLY A 151 -5.82 22.14 9.53
C GLY A 151 -5.18 20.80 9.93
N MET A 152 -5.54 19.74 9.22
CA MET A 152 -4.97 18.41 9.37
C MET A 152 -3.89 18.14 8.32
N ALA A 153 -2.88 17.36 8.71
CA ALA A 153 -1.84 16.82 7.84
C ALA A 153 -1.84 15.29 7.89
N PHE A 154 -1.48 14.67 6.77
CA PHE A 154 -1.39 13.22 6.58
C PHE A 154 -0.11 12.87 5.83
N ALA A 155 0.56 11.77 6.21
CA ALA A 155 1.73 11.29 5.49
C ALA A 155 1.99 9.80 5.70
N SER A 156 2.69 9.16 4.76
CA SER A 156 3.07 7.75 4.90
C SER A 156 4.00 7.47 6.08
N GLU A 157 4.82 8.43 6.51
CA GLU A 157 5.73 8.25 7.64
C GLU A 157 5.72 9.48 8.57
N PRO A 158 5.97 9.30 9.88
CA PRO A 158 5.89 10.39 10.84
C PRO A 158 6.97 11.44 10.57
N LYS A 159 8.13 11.06 10.01
CA LYS A 159 9.22 12.00 9.69
C LYS A 159 8.81 13.07 8.69
N ASN A 160 7.81 12.84 7.85
CA ASN A 160 7.26 13.87 6.97
C ASN A 160 6.54 14.98 7.75
N LEU A 161 6.01 14.69 8.93
CA LEU A 161 5.14 15.59 9.70
C LEU A 161 5.90 16.33 10.82
N VAL A 162 7.12 15.91 11.15
CA VAL A 162 7.97 16.53 12.18
C VAL A 162 8.28 17.98 11.80
N GLY A 163 7.97 18.91 12.72
CA GLY A 163 8.13 20.35 12.52
C GLY A 163 6.84 21.05 12.04
N PHE A 164 5.81 20.31 11.65
CA PHE A 164 4.52 20.87 11.22
C PHE A 164 3.40 20.65 12.23
N CYS A 165 3.40 19.49 12.89
CA CYS A 165 2.35 19.06 13.80
C CYS A 165 2.81 19.14 15.25
N ARG A 166 1.90 19.48 16.17
CA ARG A 166 2.18 19.44 17.63
C ARG A 166 2.31 18.02 18.14
N GLU A 167 1.45 17.14 17.63
CA GLU A 167 1.41 15.72 17.94
C GLU A 167 1.21 14.96 16.63
N ILE A 168 1.91 13.84 16.47
CA ILE A 168 1.82 12.97 15.31
C ILE A 168 1.35 11.61 15.80
N ARG A 169 0.28 11.09 15.22
CA ARG A 169 -0.33 9.81 15.60
C ARG A 169 -0.38 8.87 14.40
N PRO A 170 -0.26 7.55 14.60
CA PRO A 170 -0.58 6.59 13.56
C PRO A 170 -2.06 6.72 13.21
N PHE A 171 -2.36 6.75 11.91
CA PHE A 171 -3.74 6.72 11.43
C PHE A 171 -4.33 5.32 11.71
N PRO A 172 -5.50 5.20 12.35
CA PRO A 172 -6.02 3.91 12.78
C PRO A 172 -6.36 2.99 11.58
N PRO A 173 -5.98 1.69 11.60
CA PRO A 173 -6.37 0.72 10.59
C PRO A 173 -7.89 0.59 10.44
N GLY A 174 -8.38 0.35 9.22
CA GLY A 174 -9.81 0.15 8.96
C GLY A 174 -10.68 1.38 9.23
N HIS A 175 -10.08 2.58 9.15
CA HIS A 175 -10.77 3.85 9.33
C HIS A 175 -10.63 4.76 8.11
N TYR A 176 -11.58 5.69 7.99
CA TYR A 176 -11.41 6.91 7.23
C TYR A 176 -11.61 8.13 8.12
N TRP A 177 -11.12 9.27 7.65
CA TRP A 177 -11.29 10.59 8.23
C TRP A 177 -11.87 11.51 7.17
N ASP A 178 -12.95 12.24 7.47
CA ASP A 178 -13.55 13.25 6.58
C ASP A 178 -13.85 14.58 7.32
N GLY A 179 -13.22 14.75 8.48
CA GLY A 179 -13.53 15.74 9.51
C GLY A 179 -13.51 15.06 10.88
N GLU A 180 -14.04 13.85 10.94
CA GLU A 180 -14.05 12.95 12.09
C GLU A 180 -13.56 11.56 11.68
N PHE A 181 -13.18 10.73 12.64
CA PHE A 181 -12.73 9.35 12.35
C PHE A 181 -13.92 8.38 12.36
N HIS A 182 -14.03 7.59 11.31
CA HIS A 182 -15.06 6.57 11.13
C HIS A 182 -14.41 5.22 10.87
N ARG A 183 -14.74 4.23 11.69
CA ARG A 183 -14.33 2.84 11.47
C ARG A 183 -15.24 2.21 10.41
N TYR A 184 -14.66 1.72 9.32
CA TYR A 184 -15.39 1.03 8.26
C TYR A 184 -15.13 -0.49 8.24
N ALA A 185 -14.06 -0.94 8.91
CA ALA A 185 -13.73 -2.35 9.04
C ALA A 185 -13.14 -2.65 10.42
N ASP A 186 -13.56 -3.78 11.02
CA ASP A 186 -13.00 -4.32 12.25
C ASP A 186 -12.80 -5.83 12.08
N LEU A 187 -11.57 -6.24 11.74
CA LEU A 187 -11.23 -7.65 11.52
C LEU A 187 -11.10 -8.44 12.82
N THR A 188 -11.18 -7.79 13.98
CA THR A 188 -11.20 -8.46 15.28
C THR A 188 -12.63 -8.78 15.74
N ALA A 189 -13.64 -8.17 15.10
CA ALA A 189 -15.03 -8.45 15.39
C ALA A 189 -15.42 -9.81 14.80
N VAL A 190 -15.78 -10.75 15.67
CA VAL A 190 -16.30 -12.06 15.26
C VAL A 190 -17.82 -11.95 15.10
N SER A 191 -18.31 -12.06 13.86
CA SER A 191 -19.75 -12.12 13.57
C SER A 191 -20.32 -13.53 13.55
N GLU A 192 -19.47 -14.53 13.28
CA GLU A 192 -19.85 -15.94 13.14
C GLU A 192 -18.65 -16.85 13.44
N TYR A 193 -18.94 -18.07 13.90
CA TYR A 193 -17.95 -19.13 14.06
C TYR A 193 -18.16 -20.18 12.98
N SER A 194 -17.07 -20.68 12.39
CA SER A 194 -17.17 -21.81 11.46
C SER A 194 -17.65 -23.07 12.19
N GLY A 195 -18.56 -23.80 11.55
CA GLY A 195 -19.03 -25.13 11.98
C GLY A 195 -18.27 -26.28 11.32
N ASP A 196 -17.25 -25.98 10.51
CA ASP A 196 -16.47 -26.96 9.74
C ASP A 196 -15.72 -27.93 10.67
N GLY A 197 -15.57 -29.17 10.21
CA GLY A 197 -14.60 -30.10 10.83
C GLY A 197 -13.15 -29.65 10.61
N GLU A 198 -12.19 -30.23 11.34
CA GLU A 198 -10.77 -29.85 11.22
C GLU A 198 -10.23 -30.00 9.77
N GLU A 199 -10.58 -31.09 9.09
CA GLU A 199 -10.14 -31.34 7.71
C GLU A 199 -10.73 -30.33 6.71
N GLU A 200 -12.03 -30.02 6.85
CA GLU A 200 -12.73 -29.03 6.03
C GLU A 200 -12.17 -27.62 6.26
N ALA A 201 -11.95 -27.25 7.52
CA ALA A 201 -11.33 -25.97 7.88
C ALA A 201 -9.91 -25.84 7.30
N ALA A 202 -9.11 -26.92 7.35
CA ALA A 202 -7.77 -26.95 6.76
C ALA A 202 -7.80 -26.83 5.23
N GLU A 203 -8.81 -27.39 4.57
CA GLU A 203 -9.07 -27.21 3.15
C GLU A 203 -9.44 -25.77 2.79
N HIS A 204 -10.41 -25.20 3.49
CA HIS A 204 -10.83 -23.81 3.29
C HIS A 204 -9.66 -22.83 3.50
N ILE A 205 -8.87 -23.00 4.57
CA ILE A 205 -7.69 -22.15 4.82
C ILE A 205 -6.67 -22.27 3.69
N ARG A 206 -6.41 -23.49 3.20
CA ARG A 206 -5.49 -23.72 2.08
C ARG A 206 -5.96 -23.01 0.82
N GLU A 207 -7.22 -23.12 0.48
CA GLU A 207 -7.80 -22.47 -0.71
C GLU A 207 -7.74 -20.95 -0.60
N LEU A 208 -8.13 -20.38 0.55
CA LEU A 208 -8.06 -18.95 0.80
C LEU A 208 -6.62 -18.42 0.74
N LEU A 209 -5.64 -19.18 1.25
CA LEU A 209 -4.23 -18.82 1.14
C LEU A 209 -3.75 -18.83 -0.31
N ILE A 210 -4.14 -19.84 -1.09
CA ILE A 210 -3.82 -19.92 -2.53
C ILE A 210 -4.39 -18.71 -3.27
N GLN A 211 -5.68 -18.40 -3.06
CA GLN A 211 -6.33 -17.24 -3.65
C GLN A 211 -5.68 -15.92 -3.21
N ALA A 212 -5.25 -15.83 -1.94
CA ALA A 212 -4.58 -14.63 -1.42
C ALA A 212 -3.24 -14.37 -2.07
N VAL A 213 -2.47 -15.43 -2.37
CA VAL A 213 -1.21 -15.34 -3.13
C VAL A 213 -1.51 -15.01 -4.59
N ASP A 214 -2.44 -15.73 -5.24
CA ASP A 214 -2.78 -15.55 -6.65
C ASP A 214 -3.12 -14.09 -6.98
N LYS A 215 -4.02 -13.47 -6.21
CA LYS A 215 -4.39 -12.07 -6.43
C LYS A 215 -3.24 -11.06 -6.25
N ARG A 216 -2.17 -11.44 -5.55
CA ARG A 216 -0.95 -10.63 -5.34
C ARG A 216 0.13 -10.86 -6.39
N LEU A 217 -0.08 -11.79 -7.32
CA LEU A 217 0.83 -12.03 -8.44
C LEU A 217 0.56 -11.11 -9.65
N ASP A 218 -0.56 -10.37 -9.66
CA ASP A 218 -0.88 -9.37 -10.69
C ASP A 218 0.02 -8.14 -10.53
N SER A 219 1.08 -8.06 -11.34
CA SER A 219 2.08 -6.99 -11.33
C SER A 219 2.62 -6.75 -12.73
N ASP A 220 2.72 -5.47 -13.15
CA ASP A 220 3.42 -5.10 -14.38
C ASP A 220 4.95 -5.07 -14.20
N ALA A 221 5.44 -5.00 -12.96
CA ALA A 221 6.85 -5.06 -12.59
C ALA A 221 7.32 -6.50 -12.26
N PRO A 222 8.62 -6.82 -12.41
CA PRO A 222 9.16 -8.10 -11.98
C PRO A 222 8.94 -8.39 -10.49
N LEU A 223 8.48 -9.60 -10.17
CA LEU A 223 8.26 -10.06 -8.80
C LEU A 223 9.51 -10.72 -8.22
N GLY A 224 9.70 -10.51 -6.91
CA GLY A 224 10.69 -11.20 -6.09
C GLY A 224 10.05 -11.67 -4.79
N PHE A 225 10.57 -12.77 -4.23
CA PHE A 225 10.00 -13.40 -3.05
C PHE A 225 11.04 -13.48 -1.94
N LEU A 226 10.64 -13.12 -0.71
CA LEU A 226 11.49 -13.32 0.47
C LEU A 226 11.33 -14.77 0.94
N LEU A 227 12.44 -15.50 1.05
CA LEU A 227 12.47 -16.89 1.43
C LEU A 227 13.43 -17.06 2.62
N SER A 228 12.88 -17.18 3.83
CA SER A 228 13.67 -17.41 5.04
C SER A 228 13.96 -18.89 5.32
N GLY A 229 13.27 -19.81 4.62
CA GLY A 229 13.27 -21.23 4.94
C GLY A 229 12.32 -21.64 6.08
N GLY A 230 11.68 -20.66 6.74
CA GLY A 230 10.55 -20.89 7.64
C GLY A 230 9.29 -21.33 6.89
N LEU A 231 8.30 -21.86 7.63
CA LEU A 231 7.07 -22.41 7.05
C LEU A 231 6.33 -21.38 6.18
N ASP A 232 6.11 -20.18 6.71
CA ASP A 232 5.24 -19.17 6.07
C ASP A 232 5.79 -18.69 4.72
N SER A 233 7.07 -18.28 4.70
CA SER A 233 7.72 -17.83 3.47
C SER A 233 7.83 -18.95 2.45
N SER A 234 8.09 -20.18 2.90
CA SER A 234 8.15 -21.37 2.05
C SER A 234 6.78 -21.71 1.44
N LEU A 235 5.68 -21.57 2.19
CA LEU A 235 4.32 -21.78 1.69
C LEU A 235 3.96 -20.76 0.61
N VAL A 236 4.21 -19.46 0.86
CA VAL A 236 3.96 -18.40 -0.13
C VAL A 236 4.78 -18.63 -1.40
N CYS A 237 6.08 -18.93 -1.27
CA CYS A 237 6.94 -19.21 -2.42
C CYS A 237 6.50 -20.46 -3.18
N SER A 238 6.08 -21.52 -2.48
CA SER A 238 5.60 -22.76 -3.08
C SER A 238 4.32 -22.55 -3.89
N ILE A 239 3.36 -21.80 -3.35
CA ILE A 239 2.12 -21.45 -4.05
C ILE A 239 2.46 -20.61 -5.28
N ALA A 240 3.28 -19.56 -5.13
CA ALA A 240 3.65 -18.68 -6.24
C ALA A 240 4.39 -19.43 -7.36
N ALA A 241 5.34 -20.30 -7.02
CA ALA A 241 6.06 -21.12 -7.99
C ALA A 241 5.12 -22.04 -8.79
N ARG A 242 4.15 -22.67 -8.10
CA ARG A 242 3.14 -23.53 -8.74
C ARG A 242 2.21 -22.75 -9.67
N LEU A 243 1.72 -21.59 -9.24
CA LEU A 243 0.79 -20.77 -10.02
C LEU A 243 1.48 -20.14 -11.25
N LEU A 244 2.71 -19.65 -11.10
CA LEU A 244 3.44 -18.98 -12.17
C LEU A 244 4.03 -19.95 -13.21
N GLN A 245 4.16 -21.24 -12.88
CA GLN A 245 4.72 -22.28 -13.75
C GLN A 245 6.08 -21.92 -14.38
N ARG A 246 6.89 -21.13 -13.66
CA ARG A 246 8.23 -20.69 -14.06
C ARG A 246 9.10 -20.52 -12.81
N PRO A 247 10.44 -20.58 -12.94
CA PRO A 247 11.34 -20.26 -11.83
C PRO A 247 11.02 -18.87 -11.27
N ILE A 248 10.75 -18.81 -9.96
CA ILE A 248 10.59 -17.56 -9.23
C ILE A 248 11.95 -17.08 -8.70
N ARG A 249 12.10 -15.77 -8.54
CA ARG A 249 13.30 -15.18 -7.93
C ARG A 249 13.13 -15.07 -6.43
N THR A 250 13.97 -15.77 -5.67
CA THR A 250 13.88 -15.82 -4.21
C THR A 250 15.12 -15.17 -3.57
N PHE A 251 14.91 -14.49 -2.45
CA PHE A 251 15.96 -13.77 -1.73
C PHE A 251 15.94 -14.16 -0.25
N ALA A 252 17.10 -14.50 0.28
CA ALA A 252 17.31 -14.75 1.70
C ALA A 252 18.43 -13.84 2.22
N ILE A 253 18.34 -13.40 3.47
CA ILE A 253 19.39 -12.64 4.14
C ILE A 253 19.79 -13.33 5.44
N GLY A 254 21.08 -13.37 5.75
CA GLY A 254 21.60 -13.98 6.97
C GLY A 254 22.93 -13.37 7.40
N MET A 255 23.26 -13.56 8.67
CA MET A 255 24.55 -13.11 9.23
C MET A 255 25.72 -13.87 8.58
N ASP A 256 26.88 -13.23 8.50
CA ASP A 256 28.15 -13.87 8.12
C ASP A 256 28.56 -15.01 9.07
N THR A 257 28.05 -14.96 10.30
CA THR A 257 28.27 -15.94 11.37
C THR A 257 26.98 -16.70 11.67
N ASP A 258 27.06 -18.04 11.63
CA ASP A 258 25.95 -18.97 11.90
C ASP A 258 24.62 -18.67 11.15
N PRO A 259 24.60 -18.60 9.80
CA PRO A 259 23.41 -18.29 9.03
C PRO A 259 22.45 -19.50 8.92
N ILE A 260 21.79 -19.83 10.02
CA ILE A 260 20.87 -20.98 10.05
C ILE A 260 19.71 -20.84 9.06
N ASP A 261 19.18 -19.62 8.88
CA ASP A 261 18.08 -19.34 7.96
C ASP A 261 18.49 -19.55 6.50
N LEU A 262 19.71 -19.16 6.11
CA LEU A 262 20.21 -19.37 4.74
C LEU A 262 20.25 -20.86 4.38
N LYS A 263 20.60 -21.72 5.34
CA LYS A 263 20.58 -23.18 5.12
C LYS A 263 19.18 -23.69 4.76
N TYR A 264 18.14 -23.25 5.48
CA TYR A 264 16.77 -23.70 5.22
C TYR A 264 16.18 -23.03 3.97
N ALA A 265 16.49 -21.75 3.74
CA ALA A 265 16.12 -21.04 2.53
C ALA A 265 16.66 -21.75 1.29
N ARG A 266 17.93 -22.14 1.29
CA ARG A 266 18.56 -22.90 0.20
C ARG A 266 17.87 -24.23 -0.07
N ARG A 267 17.58 -25.01 0.97
CA ARG A 267 16.86 -26.29 0.83
C ARG A 267 15.48 -26.10 0.19
N CYS A 268 14.75 -25.07 0.61
CA CYS A 268 13.45 -24.75 0.02
C CYS A 268 13.61 -24.28 -1.44
N ALA A 269 14.58 -23.41 -1.71
CA ALA A 269 14.86 -22.92 -3.05
C ALA A 269 15.21 -24.04 -4.05
N GLU A 270 16.05 -25.00 -3.63
CA GLU A 270 16.38 -26.20 -4.40
C GLU A 270 15.15 -27.04 -4.69
N PHE A 271 14.28 -27.25 -3.69
CA PHE A 271 13.02 -27.98 -3.86
C PHE A 271 12.07 -27.27 -4.84
N LEU A 272 12.01 -25.93 -4.79
CA LEU A 272 11.14 -25.13 -5.65
C LEU A 272 11.71 -24.92 -7.06
N GLY A 273 13.01 -25.17 -7.28
CA GLY A 273 13.70 -24.80 -8.52
C GLY A 273 13.75 -23.29 -8.75
N SER A 274 13.83 -22.50 -7.68
CA SER A 274 13.84 -21.03 -7.76
C SER A 274 15.21 -20.46 -8.10
N GLU A 275 15.26 -19.30 -8.75
CA GLU A 275 16.46 -18.49 -8.93
C GLU A 275 16.82 -17.81 -7.59
N HIS A 276 17.63 -18.47 -6.77
CA HIS A 276 17.90 -18.06 -5.39
C HIS A 276 19.11 -17.13 -5.27
N THR A 277 18.93 -16.06 -4.50
CA THR A 277 20.00 -15.13 -4.11
C THR A 277 20.10 -15.10 -2.59
N GLU A 278 21.29 -15.38 -2.07
CA GLU A 278 21.62 -15.22 -0.65
C GLU A 278 22.39 -13.93 -0.46
N VAL A 279 21.98 -13.14 0.54
CA VAL A 279 22.63 -11.91 0.95
C VAL A 279 23.24 -12.14 2.33
N THR A 280 24.55 -11.95 2.44
CA THR A 280 25.25 -12.05 3.72
C THR A 280 25.45 -10.65 4.29
N MET A 281 25.16 -10.46 5.57
CA MET A 281 25.39 -9.21 6.29
C MET A 281 26.36 -9.41 7.46
N THR A 282 27.26 -8.45 7.66
CA THR A 282 28.15 -8.40 8.82
C THR A 282 27.50 -7.67 9.98
N ARG A 283 28.09 -7.78 11.17
CA ARG A 283 27.68 -6.97 12.33
C ARG A 283 27.80 -5.47 12.02
N GLU A 284 28.86 -5.08 11.32
CA GLU A 284 29.13 -3.71 10.93
C GLU A 284 28.05 -3.16 9.99
N ASP A 285 27.59 -3.97 9.04
CA ASP A 285 26.48 -3.60 8.14
C ASP A 285 25.19 -3.33 8.93
N VAL A 286 24.89 -4.19 9.92
CA VAL A 286 23.70 -4.01 10.78
C VAL A 286 23.82 -2.74 11.61
N LEU A 287 24.99 -2.46 12.19
CA LEU A 287 25.22 -1.23 12.98
C LEU A 287 25.15 0.04 12.13
N ALA A 288 25.59 -0.02 10.88
CA ALA A 288 25.54 1.11 9.95
C ALA A 288 24.12 1.44 9.46
N ALA A 289 23.18 0.51 9.60
CA ALA A 289 21.78 0.67 9.17
C ALA A 289 20.84 1.26 10.24
N LEU A 290 21.31 1.43 11.48
CA LEU A 290 20.57 2.01 12.61
C LEU A 290 20.70 3.54 12.64
#